data_AF-A0AAU3NYY6-F1
#
_entry.id   AF-A0AAU3NYY6-F1
#
_cell.length_a   1.000
_cell.length_b   1.000
_cell.length_c   1.000
_cell.angle_alpha   90.00
_cell.angle_beta   90.00
_cell.angle_gamma   90.00
#
_symmetry.space_group_name_H-M   'P 1'
#
loop_
_entity.id
_entity.type
_entity.pdbx_description
1 polymer ?
#
loop_
_entity_poly.entity_id
_entity_poly.type
_entity_poly.pdbx_seq_one_letter_code
_entity_poly.pdbx_strand_id
1 'polypeptide(L)'
;MDCPTHSSRCFDEARPAPSVARDTITAHLLVGNSGEREGETVVQLYVRDEAASVVRPVRQLVDLARVRLAPGESRSLAFSVPLERLQYTLPDGSRGFEASDITIQGAFAADDVRCHETVPAPAAIHP
;
A
#
# COMPACT_ATOMS: atom_id res chain seq x y z
N MET A 1 -27.04 -5.98 -28.13
CA MET A 1 -25.67 -6.04 -28.68
C MET A 1 -25.06 -4.68 -28.46
N ASP A 2 -24.42 -4.48 -27.31
CA ASP A 2 -23.38 -3.47 -27.14
C ASP A 2 -22.38 -4.01 -26.13
N CYS A 3 -21.12 -4.00 -26.55
CA CYS A 3 -20.00 -4.58 -25.83
C CYS A 3 -19.27 -3.46 -25.11
N PRO A 4 -19.33 -3.34 -23.77
CA PRO A 4 -18.42 -2.47 -23.06
C PRO A 4 -17.11 -3.24 -22.86
N THR A 5 -16.12 -2.93 -23.69
CA THR A 5 -14.77 -3.45 -23.54
C THR A 5 -14.13 -2.83 -22.29
N HIS A 6 -13.68 -3.70 -21.37
CA HIS A 6 -12.76 -3.46 -20.23
C HIS A 6 -13.22 -2.57 -19.05
N SER A 7 -13.90 -3.17 -18.08
CA SER A 7 -13.30 -3.57 -16.78
C SER A 7 -14.45 -3.83 -15.79
N SER A 8 -14.79 -5.11 -15.62
CA SER A 8 -15.58 -5.49 -14.45
C SER A 8 -14.64 -5.38 -13.24
N ARG A 9 -14.62 -4.22 -12.56
CA ARG A 9 -13.94 -4.05 -11.27
C ARG A 9 -14.74 -4.81 -10.20
N CYS A 10 -14.71 -6.12 -10.28
CA CYS A 10 -15.32 -6.99 -9.30
C CYS A 10 -14.36 -7.33 -8.16
N PHE A 11 -13.38 -6.48 -7.87
CA PHE A 11 -12.49 -6.70 -6.74
C PHE A 11 -12.95 -5.83 -5.57
N ASP A 12 -13.57 -6.49 -4.59
CA ASP A 12 -14.11 -5.82 -3.42
C ASP A 12 -13.11 -5.92 -2.28
N GLU A 13 -12.80 -4.72 -1.78
CA GLU A 13 -12.11 -4.44 -0.51
C GLU A 13 -10.68 -4.98 -0.40
N ALA A 14 -9.70 -4.10 -0.62
CA ALA A 14 -8.43 -4.21 0.08
C ALA A 14 -8.66 -3.71 1.52
N ARG A 15 -8.16 -4.39 2.56
CA ARG A 15 -8.11 -3.84 3.93
C ARG A 15 -6.73 -4.09 4.51
N PRO A 16 -5.95 -3.04 4.87
CA PRO A 16 -4.66 -3.21 5.48
C PRO A 16 -4.88 -3.61 6.93
N ALA A 17 -4.13 -4.60 7.38
CA ALA A 17 -3.84 -4.78 8.79
C ALA A 17 -2.34 -4.54 8.97
N PRO A 18 -1.91 -3.27 9.08
CA PRO A 18 -0.51 -2.94 9.15
C PRO A 18 0.04 -3.10 10.57
N SER A 19 1.33 -3.39 10.65
CA SER A 19 2.10 -3.34 11.88
C SER A 19 3.52 -2.92 11.56
N VAL A 20 4.16 -2.26 12.52
CA VAL A 20 5.56 -1.85 12.42
C VAL A 20 6.35 -2.65 13.44
N ALA A 21 7.38 -3.36 12.98
CA ALA A 21 8.27 -4.13 13.84
C ALA A 21 9.72 -3.81 13.47
N ARG A 22 10.46 -3.25 14.44
CA ARG A 22 11.86 -2.80 14.31
C ARG A 22 12.04 -1.84 13.13
N ASP A 23 12.37 -2.38 11.97
CA ASP A 23 12.79 -1.73 10.73
C ASP A 23 11.89 -2.08 9.54
N THR A 24 10.78 -2.79 9.77
CA THR A 24 9.91 -3.31 8.70
C THR A 24 8.45 -2.99 8.99
N ILE A 25 7.78 -2.45 7.97
CA ILE A 25 6.32 -2.35 7.92
C ILE A 25 5.79 -3.63 7.31
N THR A 26 4.91 -4.32 8.03
CA THR A 26 4.15 -5.45 7.49
C THR A 26 2.72 -5.01 7.26
N ALA A 27 2.16 -5.27 6.08
CA ALA A 27 0.76 -4.99 5.77
C ALA A 27 0.11 -6.22 5.13
N HIS A 28 -1.07 -6.58 5.61
CA HIS A 28 -1.90 -7.61 5.00
C HIS A 28 -3.07 -6.97 4.27
N LEU A 29 -3.28 -7.30 2.99
CA LEU A 29 -4.47 -6.91 2.24
C LEU A 29 -5.29 -8.14 1.91
N LEU A 30 -6.49 -8.27 2.48
CA LEU A 30 -7.49 -9.19 1.95
C LEU A 30 -7.99 -8.63 0.62
N VAL A 31 -8.15 -9.45 -0.42
CA VAL A 31 -8.68 -9.03 -1.72
C VAL A 31 -9.65 -10.10 -2.20
N GLY A 32 -10.90 -9.73 -2.49
CA GLY A 32 -11.93 -10.63 -3.02
C GLY A 32 -12.26 -10.38 -4.49
N ASN A 33 -12.76 -11.39 -5.19
CA ASN A 33 -13.43 -11.24 -6.48
C ASN A 33 -14.94 -11.50 -6.32
N SER A 34 -15.74 -10.44 -6.30
CA SER A 34 -17.21 -10.46 -6.23
C SER A 34 -17.90 -10.65 -7.60
N GLY A 35 -17.12 -10.91 -8.65
CA GLY A 35 -17.58 -10.95 -10.02
C GLY A 35 -18.01 -12.33 -10.46
N GLU A 36 -18.70 -12.38 -11.59
CA GLU A 36 -19.16 -13.64 -12.18
C GLU A 36 -18.08 -14.36 -13.01
N ARG A 37 -16.91 -13.73 -13.20
CA ARG A 37 -15.81 -14.25 -14.01
C ARG A 37 -14.50 -14.24 -13.24
N GLU A 38 -13.63 -15.17 -13.60
CA GLU A 38 -12.24 -15.13 -13.15
C GLU A 38 -11.59 -13.82 -13.63
N GLY A 39 -10.80 -13.21 -12.76
CA GLY A 39 -10.08 -11.97 -13.04
C GLY A 39 -8.66 -12.00 -12.52
N GLU A 40 -7.81 -11.19 -13.14
CA GLU A 40 -6.44 -10.94 -12.70
C GLU A 40 -6.24 -9.43 -12.54
N THR A 41 -5.61 -9.01 -11.44
CA THR A 41 -5.38 -7.59 -11.15
C THR A 41 -4.06 -7.38 -10.43
N VAL A 42 -3.61 -6.13 -10.37
CA VAL A 42 -2.45 -5.70 -9.58
C VAL A 42 -2.94 -4.91 -8.38
N VAL A 43 -2.60 -5.39 -7.19
CA VAL A 43 -2.84 -4.74 -5.92
C VAL A 43 -1.58 -3.96 -5.56
N GLN A 44 -1.74 -2.71 -5.18
CA GLN A 44 -0.66 -1.76 -4.96
C GLN A 44 -0.67 -1.31 -3.51
N LEU A 45 0.51 -1.28 -2.89
CA LEU A 45 0.71 -0.74 -1.55
C LEU A 45 1.41 0.61 -1.64
N TYR A 46 0.75 1.64 -1.15
CA TYR A 46 1.30 2.98 -1.05
C TYR A 46 1.57 3.34 0.41
N VAL A 47 2.54 4.22 0.61
CA VAL A 47 2.75 4.90 1.89
C VAL A 47 2.73 6.40 1.70
N ARG A 48 2.37 7.09 2.76
CA ARG A 48 2.49 8.53 2.91
C ARG A 48 3.07 8.80 4.29
N ASP A 49 4.13 9.58 4.32
CA ASP A 49 4.70 10.10 5.55
C ASP A 49 3.96 11.40 5.92
N GLU A 50 3.52 11.53 7.18
CA GLU A 50 2.76 12.69 7.66
C GLU A 50 3.64 13.88 8.10
N ALA A 51 4.98 13.76 8.04
CA ALA A 51 5.89 14.83 8.41
C ALA A 51 5.72 16.09 7.53
N ALA A 52 5.80 17.25 8.16
CA ALA A 52 5.59 18.55 7.53
C ALA A 52 6.90 19.31 7.21
N SER A 53 8.06 18.86 7.70
CA SER A 53 9.34 19.59 7.60
C SER A 53 9.90 19.65 6.17
N VAL A 54 9.43 18.76 5.28
CA VAL A 54 9.83 18.67 3.88
C VAL A 54 8.64 18.23 3.04
N VAL A 55 8.54 18.76 1.82
CA VAL A 55 7.50 18.34 0.86
C VAL A 55 7.76 16.89 0.45
N ARG A 56 6.74 16.04 0.61
CA ARG A 56 6.80 14.62 0.24
C ARG A 56 5.69 14.23 -0.72
N PRO A 57 5.88 13.14 -1.50
CA PRO A 57 4.82 12.60 -2.33
C PRO A 57 3.58 12.28 -1.47
N VAL A 58 2.41 12.70 -1.95
CA VAL A 58 1.14 12.34 -1.31
C VAL A 58 0.93 10.83 -1.29
N ARG A 59 1.54 10.11 -2.24
CA ARG A 59 1.52 8.65 -2.39
C ARG A 59 2.86 8.17 -2.94
N GLN A 60 3.55 7.32 -2.20
CA GLN A 60 4.76 6.61 -2.66
C GLN A 60 4.44 5.12 -2.79
N LEU A 61 4.53 4.57 -4.00
CA LEU A 61 4.36 3.13 -4.22
C LEU A 61 5.56 2.39 -3.62
N VAL A 62 5.31 1.49 -2.68
CA VAL A 62 6.37 0.76 -1.97
C VAL A 62 6.44 -0.71 -2.36
N ASP A 63 5.30 -1.28 -2.76
CA ASP A 63 5.20 -2.66 -3.21
C ASP A 63 3.94 -2.90 -4.05
N LEU A 64 3.92 -4.00 -4.79
CA LEU A 64 2.77 -4.44 -5.58
C LEU A 64 2.72 -5.97 -5.71
N ALA A 65 1.53 -6.52 -5.84
CA ALA A 65 1.32 -7.94 -6.07
C ALA A 65 0.27 -8.17 -7.16
N ARG A 66 0.56 -9.08 -8.09
CA ARG A 66 -0.43 -9.55 -9.05
C ARG A 66 -1.19 -10.73 -8.47
N VAL A 67 -2.52 -10.70 -8.57
CA VAL A 67 -3.39 -11.74 -8.04
C VAL A 67 -4.44 -12.12 -9.08
N ARG A 68 -4.64 -13.43 -9.22
CA ARG A 68 -5.70 -14.03 -10.03
C ARG A 68 -6.67 -14.74 -9.09
N LEU A 69 -7.96 -14.45 -9.22
CA LEU A 69 -9.03 -14.94 -8.35
C LEU A 69 -10.22 -15.44 -9.18
N ALA A 70 -10.72 -16.62 -8.84
CA ALA A 70 -12.00 -17.12 -9.36
C ALA A 70 -13.20 -16.31 -8.80
N PRO A 71 -14.40 -16.40 -9.42
CA PRO A 71 -15.63 -15.85 -8.85
C PRO A 71 -15.84 -16.27 -7.38
N GLY A 72 -16.04 -15.31 -6.50
CA GLY A 72 -16.22 -15.51 -5.06
C GLY A 72 -14.94 -15.85 -4.27
N GLU A 73 -13.79 -16.00 -4.92
CA GLU A 73 -12.52 -16.26 -4.22
C GLU A 73 -12.03 -14.99 -3.51
N SER A 74 -11.41 -15.16 -2.34
CA SER A 74 -10.65 -14.11 -1.67
C SER A 74 -9.26 -14.62 -1.29
N ARG A 75 -8.27 -13.73 -1.35
CA ARG A 75 -6.88 -14.04 -0.97
C ARG A 75 -6.31 -12.94 -0.10
N SER A 76 -5.58 -13.34 0.94
CA SER A 76 -4.78 -12.42 1.74
C SER A 76 -3.38 -12.28 1.11
N LEU A 77 -2.99 -11.04 0.86
CA LEU A 77 -1.67 -10.66 0.35
C LEU A 77 -0.86 -10.07 1.50
N ALA A 78 0.36 -10.56 1.71
CA ALA A 78 1.28 -10.03 2.71
C ALA A 78 2.38 -9.22 2.04
N PHE A 79 2.61 -8.02 2.54
CA PHE A 79 3.65 -7.12 2.10
C PHE A 79 4.60 -6.84 3.26
N SER A 80 5.90 -6.81 2.97
CA SER A 80 6.95 -6.49 3.93
C SER A 80 7.85 -5.42 3.34
N VAL A 81 7.75 -4.21 3.89
CA VAL A 81 8.43 -3.03 3.39
C VAL A 81 9.47 -2.59 4.41
N PRO A 82 10.77 -2.74 4.11
CA PRO A 82 11.83 -2.19 4.95
C PRO A 82 11.71 -0.65 5.01
N LEU A 83 11.85 -0.07 6.20
CA LEU A 83 11.82 1.38 6.42
C LEU A 83 12.91 2.10 5.64
N GLU A 84 14.00 1.42 5.30
CA GLU A 84 15.06 1.93 4.41
C GLU A 84 14.53 2.39 3.06
N ARG A 85 13.44 1.78 2.55
CA ARG A 85 12.77 2.21 1.31
C ARG A 85 12.06 3.55 1.43
N LEU A 86 11.83 4.02 2.66
CA LEU A 86 11.17 5.28 2.97
C LEU A 86 12.17 6.42 3.20
N GLN A 87 13.46 6.10 3.27
CA GLN A 87 14.50 7.11 3.45
C GLN A 87 14.57 8.05 2.24
N TYR A 88 14.79 9.32 2.53
CA TYR A 88 15.03 10.39 1.57
C TYR A 88 16.25 11.19 2.01
N THR A 89 16.64 12.15 1.18
CA THR A 89 17.75 13.06 1.48
C THR A 89 17.27 14.16 2.42
N LEU A 90 17.83 14.19 3.64
CA LEU A 90 17.58 15.24 4.62
C LEU A 90 18.26 16.57 4.20
N PRO A 91 17.87 17.73 4.78
CA PRO A 91 18.47 19.01 4.44
C PRO A 91 19.99 19.10 4.61
N ASP A 92 20.56 18.26 5.48
CA ASP A 92 22.02 18.16 5.73
C ASP A 92 22.74 17.23 4.75
N GLY A 93 22.03 16.63 3.78
CA GLY A 93 22.57 15.72 2.78
C GLY A 93 22.65 14.26 3.23
N SER A 94 22.29 13.94 4.48
CA SER A 94 22.24 12.56 4.96
C SER A 94 21.01 11.80 4.44
N ARG A 95 21.04 10.47 4.49
CA ARG A 95 19.92 9.59 4.12
C ARG A 95 19.20 9.16 5.39
N GLY A 96 17.90 9.43 5.47
CA GLY A 96 17.12 9.10 6.65
C GLY A 96 15.64 9.41 6.46
N PHE A 97 14.89 9.31 7.56
CA PHE A 97 13.53 9.82 7.63
C PHE A 97 13.26 10.42 9.01
N GLU A 98 12.39 11.43 9.06
CA GLU A 98 11.92 11.97 10.33
C GLU A 98 10.91 11.02 10.96
N ALA A 99 10.94 10.90 12.29
CA ALA A 99 9.95 10.12 13.01
C ALA A 99 8.58 10.80 12.89
N SER A 100 7.70 10.20 12.09
CA SER A 100 6.34 10.65 11.85
C SER A 100 5.43 9.46 11.65
N ASP A 101 4.14 9.67 11.86
CA ASP A 101 3.14 8.67 11.56
C ASP A 101 3.13 8.37 10.06
N ILE A 102 2.87 7.10 9.74
CA ILE A 102 2.89 6.60 8.36
C ILE A 102 1.50 6.14 8.01
N THR A 103 0.93 6.73 6.97
CA THR A 103 -0.32 6.28 6.38
C THR A 103 -0.04 5.24 5.30
N ILE A 104 -0.51 4.02 5.50
CA ILE A 104 -0.41 2.89 4.57
C ILE A 104 -1.72 2.76 3.82
N GLN A 105 -1.66 2.59 2.50
CA GLN A 105 -2.83 2.61 1.63
C GLN A 105 -2.82 1.40 0.69
N GLY A 106 -3.93 0.66 0.64
CA GLY A 106 -4.14 -0.41 -0.33
C GLY A 106 -5.01 0.08 -1.49
N ALA A 107 -4.56 -0.19 -2.72
CA ALA A 107 -5.17 0.39 -3.91
C ALA A 107 -5.09 -0.54 -5.13
N PHE A 108 -5.96 -0.31 -6.11
CA PHE A 108 -5.84 -0.92 -7.45
C PHE A 108 -5.16 0.00 -8.47
N ALA A 109 -5.13 1.30 -8.18
CA ALA A 109 -4.42 2.32 -8.93
C ALA A 109 -4.09 3.50 -8.00
N ALA A 110 -3.19 4.40 -8.41
CA ALA A 110 -2.81 5.55 -7.58
C ALA A 110 -4.01 6.43 -7.20
N ASP A 111 -5.02 6.52 -8.07
CA ASP A 111 -6.28 7.24 -7.90
C ASP A 111 -7.45 6.35 -7.42
N ASP A 112 -7.23 5.05 -7.22
CA ASP A 112 -8.22 4.07 -6.75
C ASP A 112 -7.77 3.41 -5.43
N VAL A 113 -7.59 4.24 -4.39
CA VAL A 113 -7.31 3.80 -3.02
C VAL A 113 -8.59 3.27 -2.39
N ARG A 114 -8.55 2.04 -1.91
CA ARG A 114 -9.72 1.36 -1.32
C ARG A 114 -9.73 1.36 0.19
N CYS A 115 -8.56 1.56 0.78
CA CYS A 115 -8.37 1.52 2.21
C CYS A 115 -7.09 2.21 2.61
N HIS A 116 -7.07 2.70 3.84
CA HIS A 116 -5.88 3.23 4.44
C HIS A 116 -5.93 3.06 5.95
N GLU A 117 -4.75 2.99 6.55
CA GLU A 117 -4.59 2.99 7.99
C GLU A 117 -3.29 3.71 8.34
N THR A 118 -3.33 4.49 9.41
CA THR A 118 -2.17 5.24 9.90
C THR A 118 -1.59 4.49 11.08
N VAL A 119 -0.29 4.19 10.99
CA VAL A 119 0.48 3.59 12.08
C VAL A 119 1.37 4.65 12.72
N PRO A 120 1.59 4.58 14.05
CA PRO A 120 2.51 5.47 14.74
C PRO A 120 3.90 5.41 14.13
N ALA A 121 4.66 6.51 14.28
CA ALA A 121 6.05 6.56 13.87
C ALA A 121 6.83 5.32 14.31
N PRO A 122 7.57 4.66 13.39
CA PRO A 122 8.59 3.72 13.81
C PRO A 122 9.56 4.43 14.75
N ALA A 123 9.97 3.78 15.84
CA ALA A 123 10.95 4.34 16.74
C ALA A 123 12.17 4.82 15.92
N ALA A 124 12.55 6.08 16.08
CA ALA A 124 13.59 6.71 15.28
C ALA A 124 14.85 5.84 15.27
N ILE A 125 15.28 5.41 14.09
CA ILE A 125 16.55 4.71 13.91
C ILE A 125 17.64 5.78 13.96
N HIS A 126 18.14 6.10 15.16
CA HIS A 126 19.36 6.89 15.31
C HIS A 126 20.57 5.93 15.22
N PRO A 127 21.58 6.23 14.39
CA PRO A 127 22.84 5.49 14.39
C PRO A 127 23.60 5.62 15.72
#